data_AF-A0A817ET30-F1
#
_entry.id   AF-A0A817ET30-F1
#
_cell.length_a   1.000
_cell.length_b   1.000
_cell.length_c   1.000
_cell.angle_alpha   90.00
_cell.angle_beta   90.00
_cell.angle_gamma   90.00
#
_symmetry.space_group_name_H-M   'P 1'
#
loop_
_entity.id
_entity.type
_entity.pdbx_description
1 polymer ?
#
loop_
_entity_poly.entity_id
_entity_poly.type
_entity_poly.pdbx_seq_one_letter_code
_entity_poly.pdbx_strand_id
1 'polypeptide(L)'
;MESAAILKMFKRSVSKYGVYYSKYVGDGDSKTFLVLSKIVPYPGKVIEKIEDLNHFSKRMKRGLETIKREHGRKKLSDGKTIGGKNRLSAILVNVILRMHV
;
A
#
# COMPACT_ATOMS: atom_id res chain seq x y z
N MET A 1 -19.50 9.24 -0.01
CA MET A 1 -18.08 9.01 -0.32
C MET A 1 -17.38 8.47 0.91
N GLU A 2 -16.44 7.54 0.75
CA GLU A 2 -15.69 6.88 1.83
C GLU A 2 -15.02 7.87 2.80
N SER A 3 -14.41 8.93 2.26
CA SER A 3 -13.76 9.98 3.04
C SER A 3 -14.67 10.66 4.07
N ALA A 4 -15.94 10.91 3.73
CA ALA A 4 -16.92 11.50 4.64
C ALA A 4 -17.31 10.54 5.76
N ALA A 5 -17.41 9.25 5.46
CA ALA A 5 -17.74 8.22 6.45
C ALA A 5 -16.59 8.06 7.47
N ILE A 6 -15.36 7.96 6.99
CA ILE A 6 -14.17 7.84 7.84
C ILE A 6 -13.99 9.11 8.68
N LEU A 7 -14.17 10.29 8.09
CA LEU A 7 -14.15 11.55 8.84
C LEU A 7 -15.18 11.57 9.99
N LYS A 8 -16.41 11.13 9.72
CA LYS A 8 -17.46 11.02 10.74
C LYS A 8 -17.10 10.01 11.83
N MET A 9 -16.42 8.92 11.47
CA MET A 9 -15.94 7.92 12.43
C MET A 9 -14.87 8.47 13.36
N PHE A 10 -13.86 9.18 12.83
CA PHE A 10 -12.81 9.80 13.63
C PHE A 10 -13.38 10.85 14.58
N LYS A 11 -14.25 11.75 14.10
CA LYS A 11 -14.85 12.83 14.92
C LYS A 11 -15.66 12.33 16.12
N ARG A 12 -16.33 11.17 16.01
CA ARG A 12 -17.19 10.63 17.08
C ARG A 12 -16.51 9.57 17.95
N SER A 13 -15.27 9.19 17.64
CA SER A 13 -14.58 8.07 18.31
C SER A 13 -14.44 8.27 19.82
N VAL A 14 -14.03 9.47 20.24
CA VAL A 14 -13.87 9.81 21.67
C VAL A 14 -15.22 9.84 22.38
N SER A 15 -16.22 10.55 21.84
CA SER A 15 -17.52 10.67 22.50
C SER A 15 -18.32 9.35 22.52
N LYS A 16 -18.16 8.50 21.51
CA LYS A 16 -18.92 7.25 21.39
C LYS A 16 -18.22 6.06 22.04
N TYR A 17 -16.89 6.02 22.04
CA TYR A 17 -16.12 4.84 22.43
C TYR A 17 -14.96 5.15 23.39
N GLY A 18 -14.65 6.42 23.67
CA GLY A 18 -13.54 6.80 24.55
C GLY A 18 -12.15 6.50 23.97
N VAL A 19 -12.02 6.32 22.65
CA VAL A 19 -10.75 5.92 22.00
C VAL A 19 -10.23 6.97 21.03
N TYR A 20 -8.91 6.94 20.84
CA TYR A 20 -8.23 7.64 19.75
C TYR A 20 -7.78 6.62 18.70
N TYR A 21 -8.13 6.85 17.45
CA TYR A 21 -7.52 6.10 16.35
C TYR A 21 -6.15 6.69 16.05
N SER A 22 -5.09 5.89 16.08
CA SER A 22 -3.72 6.35 15.78
C SER A 22 -3.29 6.05 14.35
N LYS A 23 -3.96 5.09 13.69
CA LYS A 23 -3.59 4.56 12.38
C LYS A 23 -4.77 4.57 11.42
N TYR A 24 -4.49 4.84 10.16
CA TYR A 24 -5.43 4.78 9.05
C TYR A 24 -4.94 3.78 8.01
N VAL A 25 -5.73 2.73 7.75
CA VAL A 25 -5.53 1.77 6.66
C VAL A 25 -6.51 2.12 5.55
N GLY A 26 -6.05 2.27 4.32
CA GLY A 26 -6.93 2.46 3.15
C GLY A 26 -6.24 2.03 1.85
N ASP A 27 -7.04 1.74 0.82
CA ASP A 27 -6.63 1.17 -0.49
C ASP A 27 -5.86 2.16 -1.40
N GLY A 28 -4.90 2.89 -0.83
CA GLY A 28 -4.03 3.80 -1.56
C GLY A 28 -4.65 5.15 -1.99
N ASP A 29 -5.98 5.33 -1.94
CA ASP A 29 -6.59 6.63 -2.25
C ASP A 29 -6.15 7.69 -1.24
N SER A 30 -5.39 8.66 -1.76
CA SER A 30 -4.69 9.64 -0.92
C SER A 30 -5.60 10.79 -0.46
N LYS A 31 -6.81 10.90 -1.02
CA LYS A 31 -7.75 11.99 -0.69
C LYS A 31 -8.31 11.85 0.71
N THR A 32 -8.67 10.63 1.13
CA THR A 32 -9.21 10.38 2.48
C THR A 32 -8.20 10.71 3.57
N PHE A 33 -6.94 10.28 3.39
CA PHE A 33 -5.88 10.60 4.34
C PHE A 33 -5.58 12.10 4.39
N LEU A 34 -5.55 12.78 3.24
CA LEU A 34 -5.34 14.23 3.18
C LEU A 34 -6.42 15.01 3.95
N VAL A 35 -7.66 14.53 3.92
CA VAL A 35 -8.75 15.13 4.71
C VAL A 35 -8.50 14.89 6.20
N LEU A 36 -8.12 13.67 6.60
CA LEU A 36 -7.81 13.34 8.00
C LEU A 36 -6.63 14.14 8.55
N SER A 37 -5.60 14.39 7.75
CA SER A 37 -4.43 15.17 8.17
C SER A 37 -4.75 16.64 8.36
N LYS A 38 -5.71 17.19 7.60
CA LYS A 38 -6.14 18.60 7.70
C LYS A 38 -7.07 18.86 8.88
N ILE A 39 -7.94 17.91 9.22
CA ILE A 39 -8.98 18.12 10.24
C ILE A 39 -8.49 17.89 11.68
N VAL A 40 -7.28 17.36 11.87
CA VAL A 40 -6.63 17.10 13.17
C VAL A 40 -7.65 16.60 14.21
N PRO A 41 -8.21 15.39 14.03
CA PRO A 41 -9.37 14.92 14.80
C PRO A 41 -9.12 14.88 16.30
N TYR A 42 -7.86 14.85 16.71
CA TYR A 42 -7.42 14.80 18.09
C TYR A 42 -6.29 15.82 18.30
N PRO A 43 -6.45 16.79 19.22
CA PRO A 43 -5.42 17.78 19.51
C PRO A 43 -4.09 17.13 19.89
N GLY A 44 -3.00 17.56 19.26
CA GLY A 44 -1.65 17.06 19.52
C GLY A 44 -1.37 15.62 19.10
N LYS A 45 -2.27 14.95 18.37
CA LYS A 45 -2.04 13.60 17.85
C LYS A 45 -1.94 13.60 16.32
N VAL A 46 -0.97 12.84 15.82
CA VAL A 46 -0.78 12.58 14.39
C VAL A 46 -1.38 11.22 14.05
N ILE A 47 -2.11 11.15 12.94
CA ILE A 47 -2.62 9.89 12.40
C ILE A 47 -1.59 9.33 11.43
N GLU A 48 -1.12 8.12 11.68
CA GLU A 48 -0.20 7.40 10.80
C GLU A 48 -0.98 6.75 9.64
N LYS A 49 -0.60 7.06 8.39
CA LYS A 49 -1.09 6.31 7.22
C LYS A 49 -0.30 5.02 7.11
N ILE A 50 -0.99 3.90 7.11
CA ILE A 50 -0.43 2.59 6.79
C ILE A 50 -1.07 2.07 5.50
N GLU A 51 -0.23 1.49 4.65
CA GLU A 51 -0.67 0.89 3.38
C GLU A 51 -1.25 -0.49 3.64
N ASP A 52 -2.33 -0.84 2.96
CA ASP A 52 -2.88 -2.19 3.02
C ASP A 52 -2.01 -3.17 2.24
N LEU A 53 -1.98 -4.41 2.72
CA LEU A 53 -1.17 -5.49 2.17
C LEU A 53 -1.53 -5.81 0.70
N ASN A 54 -2.80 -5.68 0.33
CA ASN A 54 -3.25 -5.91 -1.03
C ASN A 54 -2.71 -4.86 -1.99
N HIS A 55 -2.81 -3.58 -1.62
CA HIS A 55 -2.24 -2.49 -2.43
C HIS A 55 -0.73 -2.54 -2.47
N PHE A 56 -0.06 -2.83 -1.35
CA PHE A 56 1.38 -3.08 -1.29
C PHE A 56 1.79 -4.16 -2.31
N SER A 57 1.09 -5.30 -2.30
CA SER A 57 1.37 -6.42 -3.21
C SER A 57 1.15 -6.07 -4.68
N LYS A 58 0.06 -5.34 -5.00
CA LYS A 58 -0.20 -4.82 -6.36
C LYS A 58 0.89 -3.87 -6.82
N ARG A 59 1.31 -2.93 -5.96
CA ARG A 59 2.38 -1.96 -6.24
C ARG A 59 3.70 -2.69 -6.47
N MET A 60 4.03 -3.67 -5.63
CA MET A 60 5.24 -4.48 -5.77
C MET A 60 5.25 -5.26 -7.10
N LYS A 61 4.14 -5.92 -7.46
CA LYS A 61 3.98 -6.59 -8.76
C LYS A 61 4.23 -5.63 -9.93
N ARG A 62 3.59 -4.46 -9.93
CA ARG A 62 3.74 -3.48 -11.01
C ARG A 62 5.19 -3.00 -11.15
N GLY A 63 5.88 -2.83 -10.03
CA GLY A 63 7.31 -2.51 -10.01
C GLY A 63 8.16 -3.62 -10.67
N LEU A 64 7.93 -4.87 -10.28
CA LEU A 64 8.64 -6.02 -10.86
C LEU A 64 8.34 -6.21 -12.35
N GLU A 65 7.10 -6.02 -12.78
CA GLU A 65 6.72 -6.05 -14.20
C GLU A 65 7.40 -4.93 -15.00
N THR A 66 7.55 -3.76 -14.40
CA THR A 66 8.27 -2.63 -14.99
C THR A 66 9.75 -2.94 -15.17
N ILE A 67 10.40 -3.45 -14.13
CA ILE A 67 11.81 -3.89 -14.20
C ILE A 67 11.97 -4.95 -15.30
N LYS A 68 11.08 -5.94 -15.35
CA LYS A 68 11.12 -7.00 -16.38
C LYS A 68 10.91 -6.45 -17.78
N ARG A 69 10.02 -5.47 -17.97
CA ARG A 69 9.79 -4.82 -19.26
C ARG A 69 11.04 -4.06 -19.72
N GLU A 70 11.67 -3.30 -18.83
CA GLU A 70 12.78 -2.40 -19.17
C GLU A 70 14.14 -3.12 -19.25
N HIS A 71 14.32 -4.18 -18.46
CA HIS A 71 15.61 -4.87 -18.30
C HIS A 71 15.55 -6.35 -18.69
N GLY A 72 14.40 -6.84 -19.16
CA GLY A 72 14.14 -8.27 -19.42
C GLY A 72 15.12 -8.95 -20.38
N ARG A 73 15.67 -8.20 -21.34
CA ARG A 73 16.63 -8.69 -22.33
C ARG A 73 18.08 -8.33 -22.01
N LYS A 74 18.30 -7.40 -21.07
CA LYS A 74 19.65 -6.99 -20.68
C LYS A 74 20.33 -8.15 -19.95
N LYS A 75 21.60 -8.37 -20.25
CA LYS A 75 22.43 -9.32 -19.52
C LYS A 75 22.93 -8.65 -18.24
N LEU A 76 22.86 -9.39 -17.14
CA LEU A 76 23.48 -8.99 -15.87
C LEU A 76 24.98 -9.33 -15.91
N SER A 77 25.70 -9.04 -14.83
CA SER A 77 27.14 -9.32 -14.70
C SER A 77 27.50 -10.80 -14.93
N ASP A 78 26.55 -11.72 -14.74
CA ASP A 78 26.70 -13.15 -14.98
C ASP A 78 26.31 -13.61 -16.41
N GLY A 79 26.13 -12.69 -17.34
CA GLY A 79 25.82 -12.99 -18.75
C GLY A 79 24.40 -13.52 -18.99
N LYS A 80 23.55 -13.59 -17.96
CA LYS A 80 22.17 -14.09 -18.03
C LYS A 80 21.16 -12.95 -17.90
N THR A 81 19.95 -13.15 -18.41
CA THR A 81 18.87 -12.14 -18.31
C THR A 81 18.21 -12.18 -16.93
N ILE A 82 17.44 -11.15 -16.58
CA ILE A 82 16.75 -11.09 -15.27
C ILE A 82 15.66 -12.16 -15.10
N GLY A 83 15.20 -12.78 -16.19
CA GLY A 83 14.21 -13.86 -16.18
C GLY A 83 14.83 -15.27 -16.15
N GLY A 84 13.98 -16.29 -15.96
CA GLY A 84 14.38 -17.70 -15.97
C GLY A 84 14.27 -18.38 -14.59
N LYS A 85 14.69 -19.65 -14.53
CA LYS A 85 14.68 -20.45 -13.29
C LYS A 85 15.55 -19.78 -12.22
N ASN A 86 15.07 -19.72 -10.99
CA ASN A 86 15.73 -19.05 -9.84
C ASN A 86 15.98 -17.54 -10.05
N ARG A 87 15.19 -16.88 -10.89
CA ARG A 87 15.24 -15.44 -11.15
C ARG A 87 13.84 -14.83 -11.17
N LEU A 88 13.71 -13.58 -11.62
CA LEU A 88 12.45 -12.84 -11.75
C LEU A 88 11.58 -13.42 -12.88
N SER A 89 11.07 -14.62 -12.64
CA SER A 89 10.13 -15.32 -13.51
C SER A 89 8.71 -14.79 -13.33
N ALA A 90 7.84 -15.01 -14.32
CA ALA A 90 6.43 -14.64 -14.19
C ALA A 90 5.74 -15.39 -13.03
N ILE A 91 6.19 -16.62 -12.74
CA ILE A 91 5.71 -17.42 -11.63
C ILE A 91 6.04 -16.73 -10.30
N LEU A 92 7.29 -16.30 -10.12
CA LEU A 92 7.72 -15.62 -8.90
C LEU A 92 6.96 -14.31 -8.66
N VAL A 93 6.71 -13.53 -9.73
CA VAL A 93 5.89 -12.30 -9.65
C VAL A 93 4.45 -12.61 -9.21
N ASN A 94 3.87 -13.71 -9.68
CA ASN A 94 2.52 -14.12 -9.31
C ASN A 94 2.42 -14.68 -7.90
N VAL A 95 3.48 -15.26 -7.34
CA VAL A 95 3.52 -15.70 -5.93
C VAL A 95 3.35 -14.52 -4.98
N ILE A 96 3.92 -13.35 -5.31
CA ILE A 96 3.82 -12.13 -4.48
C ILE A 96 2.36 -11.68 -4.32
N LEU A 97 1.51 -11.89 -5.33
CA LEU A 97 0.07 -11.58 -5.22
C LEU A 97 -0.71 -12.54 -4.32
N ARG A 98 -0.17 -13.73 -4.05
CA ARG A 98 -0.85 -14.81 -3.32
C ARG A 98 -0.41 -14.92 -1.86
N MET A 99 0.48 -14.05 -1.38
CA MET A 99 0.98 -14.10 0.01
C MET A 99 -0.07 -13.74 1.07
N HIS A 100 -1.30 -13.40 0.68
CA HIS A 100 -2.37 -12.91 1.57
C HIS A 100 -3.71 -13.62 1.41
N VAL A 101 -3.71 -14.87 0.93
CA VAL A 101 -4.89 -15.76 0.95
C VAL A 101 -4.55 -17.04 1.70
#